data_AF-A0A3P9CK31-F1
#
_entry.id   AF-A0A3P9CK31-F1
#
_cell.length_a   1.000
_cell.length_b   1.000
_cell.length_c   1.000
_cell.angle_alpha   90.00
_cell.angle_beta   90.00
_cell.angle_gamma   90.00
#
_symmetry.space_group_name_H-M   'P 1'
#
loop_
_entity.id
_entity.type
_entity.pdbx_description
1 polymer ?
#
loop_
_entity_poly.entity_id
_entity_poly.type
_entity_poly.pdbx_seq_one_letter_code
_entity_poly.pdbx_strand_id
1 'polypeptide(L)'
;MMGFWQPLTNLRDYVSQNPPGTTFFLCLLTLAISFICLSFYSNTHTLPNPDITKDWNRVLSSLSTFHLCVKANELNSSVQSPLIKQEEDRKTSVNSAKSPSSVTHLHLKVPLALVTSSSPSVSLRDLSLHTTLRASQLLIGGNENVNLTLEFLSDNGSYTCLTISAPSDLLPTSVRPPECPESEKNISSFYVEASNQLPTLSPTCYSLNFKDDTTLTVMLTQEEQSVAVQHLLDFSVCLLGVCLMLCIAACQPHALKRRNQWNGLYQQSEPLIDS
;
A
#
# COMPACT_ATOMS: atom_id res chain seq x y z
N MET A 1 19.51 60.00 -12.53
CA MET A 1 20.33 58.89 -13.07
C MET A 1 19.62 57.58 -12.77
N MET A 2 19.13 56.90 -13.80
CA MET A 2 18.49 55.58 -13.70
C MET A 2 19.54 54.58 -13.24
N GLY A 3 19.38 54.04 -12.02
CA GLY A 3 20.25 52.99 -11.50
C GLY A 3 20.12 51.73 -12.37
N PHE A 4 21.24 51.29 -12.94
CA PHE A 4 21.31 50.06 -13.72
C PHE A 4 20.88 48.89 -12.83
N TRP A 5 19.79 48.22 -13.17
CA TRP A 5 19.33 47.02 -12.49
C TRP A 5 20.39 45.91 -12.68
N GLN A 6 21.10 45.54 -11.61
CA GLN A 6 22.00 44.39 -11.59
C GLN A 6 21.44 43.30 -10.66
N PRO A 7 20.38 42.57 -11.08
CA PRO A 7 19.71 41.59 -10.22
C PRO A 7 20.61 40.42 -9.84
N LEU A 8 21.50 39.98 -10.75
CA LEU A 8 22.41 38.85 -10.49
C LEU A 8 23.43 39.14 -9.38
N THR A 9 23.95 40.37 -9.30
CA THR A 9 24.94 40.74 -8.28
C THR A 9 24.27 40.87 -6.91
N ASN A 10 23.09 41.51 -6.85
CA ASN A 10 22.30 41.61 -5.62
C ASN A 10 21.88 40.24 -5.07
N LEU A 11 21.45 39.32 -5.95
CA LEU A 11 21.09 37.95 -5.55
C LEU A 11 22.30 37.19 -4.99
N ARG A 12 23.46 37.31 -5.66
CA ARG A 12 24.71 36.67 -5.22
C ARG A 12 25.17 37.17 -3.85
N ASP A 13 25.08 38.48 -3.61
CA ASP A 13 25.42 39.09 -2.33
C ASP A 13 24.43 38.65 -1.22
N TYR A 14 23.14 38.58 -1.52
CA TYR A 14 22.12 38.09 -0.60
C TYR A 14 22.33 36.62 -0.20
N VAL A 15 22.63 35.75 -1.17
CA VAL A 15 22.90 34.33 -0.96
C VAL A 15 24.11 34.13 -0.04
N SER A 16 25.14 34.97 -0.20
CA SER A 16 26.36 34.91 0.60
C SER A 16 26.18 35.45 2.03
N GLN A 17 25.25 36.40 2.22
CA GLN A 17 24.98 37.03 3.51
C GLN A 17 23.89 36.31 4.34
N ASN A 18 23.01 35.52 3.71
CA ASN A 18 21.87 34.88 4.39
C ASN A 18 21.79 33.36 4.15
N PRO A 19 22.73 32.55 4.68
CA PRO A 19 22.78 31.10 4.46
C PRO A 19 21.49 30.33 4.84
N PRO A 20 20.80 30.62 5.96
CA PRO A 20 19.53 29.96 6.29
C PRO A 20 18.40 30.29 5.31
N GLY A 21 18.37 31.51 4.76
CA GLY A 21 17.35 31.91 3.78
C GLY A 21 17.52 31.19 2.45
N THR A 22 18.77 31.03 1.99
CA THR A 22 19.10 30.30 0.77
C THR A 22 18.70 28.83 0.87
N THR A 23 19.01 28.17 2.00
CA THR A 23 18.65 26.76 2.20
C THR A 23 17.14 26.56 2.24
N PHE A 24 16.42 27.43 2.96
CA PHE A 24 14.95 27.42 2.95
C PHE A 24 14.37 27.57 1.55
N PHE A 25 14.87 28.53 0.75
CA PHE A 25 14.44 28.71 -0.64
C PHE A 25 14.67 27.45 -1.49
N LEU A 26 15.86 26.83 -1.38
CA LEU A 26 16.16 25.60 -2.11
C LEU A 26 15.22 24.46 -1.70
N CYS A 27 14.89 24.32 -0.41
CA CYS A 27 13.93 23.33 0.06
C CYS A 27 12.52 23.55 -0.51
N LEU A 28 12.06 24.81 -0.57
CA LEU A 28 10.76 25.11 -1.18
C LEU A 28 10.76 24.80 -2.68
N LEU A 29 11.86 25.13 -3.37
CA LEU A 29 12.00 24.87 -4.80
C LEU A 29 12.03 23.36 -5.09
N THR A 30 12.80 22.57 -4.34
CA THR A 30 12.83 21.12 -4.51
C THR A 30 11.48 20.49 -4.20
N LEU A 31 10.79 20.94 -3.15
CA LEU A 31 9.44 20.47 -2.83
C LEU A 31 8.45 20.77 -3.96
N ALA A 32 8.47 21.97 -4.53
CA ALA A 32 7.63 22.34 -5.66
C ALA A 32 7.88 21.45 -6.89
N ILE A 33 9.16 21.20 -7.22
CA ILE A 33 9.55 20.30 -8.32
C ILE A 33 9.05 18.88 -8.03
N SER A 34 9.21 18.37 -6.81
CA SER A 34 8.71 17.05 -6.44
C SER A 34 7.19 16.91 -6.62
N PHE A 35 6.41 17.92 -6.23
CA PHE A 35 4.96 17.91 -6.44
C PHE A 35 4.58 17.93 -7.92
N ILE A 36 5.30 18.68 -8.77
CA ILE A 36 5.07 18.67 -10.22
C ILE A 36 5.39 17.30 -10.80
N CYS A 37 6.53 16.69 -10.44
CA CYS A 37 6.89 15.34 -10.88
C CYS A 37 5.87 14.31 -10.43
N LEU A 38 5.40 14.38 -9.18
CA LEU A 38 4.38 13.49 -8.64
C LEU A 38 3.04 13.67 -9.36
N SER A 39 2.66 14.91 -9.69
CA SER A 39 1.46 15.23 -10.47
C SER A 39 1.52 14.57 -11.85
N PHE A 40 2.64 14.72 -12.55
CA PHE A 40 2.83 14.11 -13.88
C PHE A 40 2.81 12.58 -13.81
N TYR A 41 3.47 12.00 -12.81
CA TYR A 41 3.45 10.56 -12.59
C TYR A 41 2.04 10.04 -12.31
N SER A 42 1.33 10.69 -11.39
CA SER A 42 -0.06 10.36 -11.06
C SER A 42 -1.02 10.59 -12.21
N ASN A 43 -0.72 11.45 -13.19
CA ASN A 43 -1.58 11.60 -14.36
C ASN A 43 -1.37 10.49 -15.41
N THR A 44 -0.23 9.81 -15.39
CA THR A 44 0.14 8.78 -16.38
C THR A 44 -0.04 7.36 -15.86
N HIS A 45 -0.02 7.18 -14.54
CA HIS A 45 -0.16 5.88 -13.89
C HIS A 45 -1.37 5.89 -12.96
N THR A 46 -2.21 4.87 -13.05
CA THR A 46 -3.27 4.63 -12.07
C THR A 46 -2.64 4.21 -10.74
N LEU A 47 -3.04 4.87 -9.66
CA LEU A 47 -2.51 4.62 -8.32
C LEU A 47 -3.48 3.74 -7.52
N PRO A 48 -2.98 2.87 -6.63
CA PRO A 48 -3.83 2.08 -5.74
C PRO A 48 -4.54 2.96 -4.72
N ASN A 49 -5.79 2.64 -4.40
CA ASN A 49 -6.59 3.39 -3.44
C ASN A 49 -6.08 3.15 -2.00
N PRO A 50 -5.57 4.19 -1.29
CA PRO A 50 -5.02 4.03 0.06
C PRO A 50 -6.09 3.78 1.14
N ASP A 51 -7.37 4.06 0.86
CA ASP A 51 -8.46 3.87 1.82
C ASP A 51 -8.87 2.39 1.94
N ILE A 52 -8.45 1.55 0.99
CA ILE A 52 -8.71 0.12 0.98
C ILE A 52 -7.71 -0.57 1.90
N THR A 53 -8.12 -0.74 3.16
CA THR A 53 -7.29 -1.37 4.20
C THR A 53 -7.32 -2.91 4.17
N LYS A 54 -8.37 -3.48 3.56
CA LYS A 54 -8.61 -4.93 3.42
C LYS A 54 -8.72 -5.30 1.95
N ASP A 55 -7.62 -5.81 1.39
CA ASP A 55 -7.55 -6.23 -0.01
C ASP A 55 -7.08 -7.68 -0.16
N TRP A 56 -7.57 -8.37 -1.19
CA TRP A 56 -7.21 -9.75 -1.51
C TRP A 56 -5.71 -9.91 -1.75
N ASN A 57 -5.04 -8.98 -2.43
CA ASN A 57 -3.58 -9.06 -2.62
C ASN A 57 -2.84 -9.08 -1.29
N ARG A 58 -3.31 -8.31 -0.30
CA ARG A 58 -2.72 -8.30 1.05
C ARG A 58 -2.96 -9.61 1.78
N VAL A 59 -4.17 -10.17 1.68
CA VAL A 59 -4.52 -11.46 2.29
C VAL A 59 -3.69 -12.59 1.69
N LEU A 60 -3.61 -12.67 0.36
CA LEU A 60 -2.90 -13.71 -0.37
C LEU A 60 -1.38 -13.60 -0.15
N SER A 61 -0.86 -12.37 -0.13
CA SER A 61 0.54 -12.11 0.24
C SER A 61 0.84 -12.57 1.67
N SER A 62 -0.02 -12.21 2.64
CA SER A 62 0.12 -12.66 4.03
C SER A 62 0.01 -14.18 4.17
N LEU A 63 -0.87 -14.83 3.41
CA LEU A 63 -0.99 -16.28 3.40
C LEU A 63 0.28 -16.94 2.84
N SER A 64 0.94 -16.30 1.86
CA SER A 64 2.14 -16.85 1.23
C SER A 64 3.37 -16.91 2.13
N THR A 65 3.39 -16.15 3.23
CA THR A 65 4.51 -16.16 4.19
C THR A 65 4.50 -17.37 5.12
N PHE A 66 3.40 -18.12 5.16
CA PHE A 66 3.28 -19.31 5.99
C PHE A 66 3.79 -20.55 5.26
N HIS A 67 4.48 -21.40 6.00
CA HIS A 67 4.72 -22.79 5.63
C HIS A 67 3.56 -23.65 6.12
N LEU A 68 2.99 -24.44 5.22
CA LEU A 68 1.89 -25.35 5.49
C LEU A 68 2.46 -26.76 5.67
N CYS A 69 2.47 -27.26 6.91
CA CYS A 69 3.13 -28.51 7.25
C CYS A 69 2.14 -29.59 7.66
N VAL A 70 2.30 -30.79 7.10
CA VAL A 70 1.46 -31.94 7.44
C VAL A 70 1.73 -32.36 8.88
N LYS A 71 0.67 -32.52 9.67
CA LYS A 71 0.79 -33.00 11.05
C LYS A 71 1.24 -34.46 11.05
N ALA A 72 2.24 -34.80 11.86
CA ALA A 72 2.88 -36.13 11.88
C ALA A 72 1.90 -37.31 12.11
N ASN A 73 0.75 -37.07 12.74
CA ASN A 73 -0.26 -38.11 13.02
C ASN A 73 -1.24 -38.39 11.87
N GLU A 74 -1.26 -37.55 10.82
CA GLU A 74 -2.24 -37.64 9.71
C GLU A 74 -1.67 -38.31 8.45
N LEU A 75 -0.40 -38.76 8.47
CA LEU A 75 0.25 -39.39 7.32
C LEU A 75 -0.42 -40.71 6.86
N ASN A 76 -1.37 -41.23 7.64
CA ASN A 76 -2.09 -42.49 7.40
C ASN A 76 -3.58 -42.31 7.05
N SER A 77 -4.09 -41.08 6.97
CA SER A 77 -5.51 -40.81 6.76
C SER A 77 -5.70 -39.91 5.54
N SER A 78 -5.88 -40.51 4.36
CA SER A 78 -6.48 -39.80 3.24
C SER A 78 -7.96 -39.59 3.57
N VAL A 79 -8.31 -38.41 4.08
CA VAL A 79 -9.71 -38.08 4.37
C VAL A 79 -10.37 -37.69 3.06
N GLN A 80 -11.35 -38.48 2.64
CA GLN A 80 -12.21 -38.16 1.50
C GLN A 80 -13.21 -37.09 1.95
N SER A 81 -13.20 -35.91 1.32
CA SER A 81 -14.04 -34.76 1.72
C SER A 81 -15.54 -35.07 1.65
N PRO A 82 -16.34 -34.74 2.68
CA PRO A 82 -17.80 -34.68 2.55
C PRO A 82 -18.21 -33.30 2.02
N LEU A 83 -18.71 -33.27 0.78
CA LEU A 83 -19.43 -32.13 0.20
C LEU A 83 -20.74 -31.93 0.96
N ILE A 84 -20.83 -30.88 1.80
CA ILE A 84 -22.06 -30.53 2.51
C ILE A 84 -22.99 -29.81 1.53
N LYS A 85 -24.00 -30.53 1.03
CA LYS A 85 -25.24 -29.94 0.51
C LYS A 85 -26.08 -29.52 1.70
N GLN A 86 -26.31 -28.21 1.89
CA GLN A 86 -27.24 -27.73 2.92
C GLN A 86 -28.56 -27.35 2.25
N GLU A 87 -29.50 -28.27 2.38
CA GLU A 87 -30.88 -28.15 1.93
C GLU A 87 -31.67 -27.26 2.90
N GLU A 88 -32.54 -26.45 2.30
CA GLU A 88 -33.44 -25.47 2.88
C GLU A 88 -34.56 -26.15 3.68
N ASP A 89 -34.75 -25.83 4.97
CA ASP A 89 -36.10 -25.87 5.54
C ASP A 89 -36.36 -24.86 6.67
N ARG A 90 -37.62 -24.46 6.70
CA ARG A 90 -38.25 -23.23 7.16
C ARG A 90 -38.59 -23.16 8.66
N LYS A 91 -38.65 -21.89 9.11
CA LYS A 91 -39.67 -21.24 9.96
C LYS A 91 -39.60 -21.29 11.52
N THR A 92 -39.29 -20.09 12.02
CA THR A 92 -40.00 -19.30 13.06
C THR A 92 -39.78 -19.63 14.54
N SER A 93 -39.07 -18.75 15.26
CA SER A 93 -39.69 -17.85 16.27
C SER A 93 -38.68 -16.84 16.83
N VAL A 94 -39.19 -15.64 17.08
CA VAL A 94 -38.54 -14.39 17.48
C VAL A 94 -37.95 -14.49 18.89
N ASN A 95 -36.73 -13.97 19.10
CA ASN A 95 -36.41 -12.98 20.14
C ASN A 95 -34.95 -12.48 20.02
N SER A 96 -34.83 -11.16 20.18
CA SER A 96 -33.65 -10.34 19.92
C SER A 96 -32.43 -10.71 20.77
N ALA A 97 -31.34 -11.09 20.11
CA ALA A 97 -29.98 -11.03 20.65
C ALA A 97 -29.03 -10.76 19.47
N LYS A 98 -28.05 -9.87 19.69
CA LYS A 98 -26.99 -9.43 18.78
C LYS A 98 -26.66 -10.51 17.73
N SER A 99 -27.01 -10.23 16.47
CA SER A 99 -26.79 -11.16 15.34
C SER A 99 -25.38 -11.71 15.40
N PRO A 100 -25.18 -13.04 15.42
CA PRO A 100 -23.89 -13.58 15.00
C PRO A 100 -23.69 -13.10 13.55
N SER A 101 -22.54 -12.51 13.25
CA SER A 101 -22.17 -12.21 11.88
C SER A 101 -22.31 -13.50 11.08
N SER A 102 -23.11 -13.47 10.01
CA SER A 102 -23.29 -14.64 9.16
C SER A 102 -21.92 -15.08 8.63
N VAL A 103 -21.61 -16.38 8.76
CA VAL A 103 -20.40 -16.96 8.19
C VAL A 103 -20.59 -16.99 6.67
N THR A 104 -19.65 -16.40 5.93
CA THR A 104 -19.63 -16.43 4.47
C THR A 104 -18.56 -17.43 4.01
N HIS A 105 -18.92 -18.25 3.03
CA HIS A 105 -18.03 -19.19 2.35
C HIS A 105 -17.78 -18.67 0.93
N LEU A 106 -16.53 -18.42 0.57
CA LEU A 106 -16.13 -17.99 -0.76
C LEU A 106 -15.20 -19.03 -1.38
N HIS A 107 -15.45 -19.41 -2.63
CA HIS A 107 -14.63 -20.34 -3.40
C HIS A 107 -14.04 -19.61 -4.62
N LEU A 108 -12.76 -19.22 -4.52
CA LEU A 108 -12.16 -18.18 -5.35
C LEU A 108 -10.92 -18.69 -6.09
N LYS A 109 -10.76 -18.23 -7.33
CA LYS A 109 -9.59 -18.44 -8.17
C LYS A 109 -8.50 -17.42 -7.81
N VAL A 110 -7.36 -17.89 -7.29
CA VAL A 110 -6.30 -17.01 -6.79
C VAL A 110 -4.92 -17.32 -7.40
N PRO A 111 -4.05 -16.30 -7.58
CA PRO A 111 -2.70 -16.45 -8.13
C PRO A 111 -1.69 -16.92 -7.07
N LEU A 112 -1.96 -18.07 -6.46
CA LEU A 112 -1.03 -18.76 -5.56
C LEU A 112 -0.43 -19.96 -6.29
N ALA A 113 0.87 -20.17 -6.13
CA ALA A 113 1.59 -21.32 -6.65
C ALA A 113 2.26 -22.09 -5.53
N LEU A 114 2.25 -23.42 -5.61
CA LEU A 114 2.88 -24.29 -4.63
C LEU A 114 4.39 -24.40 -4.89
N VAL A 115 5.20 -24.22 -3.85
CA VAL A 115 6.65 -24.41 -3.87
C VAL A 115 7.02 -25.40 -2.77
N THR A 116 7.57 -26.56 -3.14
CA THR A 116 7.94 -27.60 -2.16
C THR A 116 9.26 -27.27 -1.48
N SER A 117 9.29 -27.34 -0.13
CA SER A 117 10.53 -27.13 0.65
C SER A 117 11.19 -28.42 1.14
N SER A 118 10.52 -29.58 1.12
CA SER A 118 11.08 -30.84 1.63
C SER A 118 10.41 -32.08 1.01
N SER A 119 11.20 -32.92 0.32
CA SER A 119 10.86 -34.23 -0.29
C SER A 119 10.10 -34.23 -1.64
N PRO A 120 10.56 -35.00 -2.66
CA PRO A 120 9.95 -35.10 -3.99
C PRO A 120 8.83 -36.16 -4.12
N SER A 121 8.32 -36.74 -3.03
CA SER A 121 7.52 -37.98 -3.10
C SER A 121 6.01 -37.83 -3.33
N VAL A 122 5.45 -36.62 -3.35
CA VAL A 122 4.00 -36.39 -3.56
C VAL A 122 3.80 -35.65 -4.88
N SER A 123 2.93 -36.17 -5.75
CA SER A 123 2.55 -35.44 -6.96
C SER A 123 1.88 -34.13 -6.56
N LEU A 124 2.46 -33.00 -6.97
CA LEU A 124 1.96 -31.64 -6.70
C LEU A 124 0.66 -31.30 -7.45
N ARG A 125 -0.03 -32.32 -7.93
CA ARG A 125 -1.22 -32.25 -8.77
C ARG A 125 -2.35 -32.93 -8.01
N ASP A 126 -3.50 -32.27 -7.96
CA ASP A 126 -4.71 -32.77 -7.31
C ASP A 126 -4.52 -32.96 -5.79
N LEU A 127 -4.04 -31.88 -5.15
CA LEU A 127 -3.79 -31.75 -3.71
C LEU A 127 -4.73 -30.70 -3.09
N SER A 128 -5.35 -31.03 -1.96
CA SER A 128 -6.14 -30.10 -1.12
C SER A 128 -5.49 -29.97 0.26
N LEU A 129 -5.22 -28.74 0.67
CA LEU A 129 -4.64 -28.43 1.97
C LEU A 129 -5.65 -27.66 2.81
N HIS A 130 -6.02 -28.23 3.96
CA HIS A 130 -6.92 -27.63 4.93
C HIS A 130 -6.14 -27.03 6.09
N THR A 131 -6.33 -25.74 6.34
CA THR A 131 -5.69 -25.05 7.46
C THR A 131 -6.63 -24.04 8.12
N THR A 132 -6.29 -23.68 9.35
CA THR A 132 -7.04 -22.70 10.14
C THR A 132 -6.08 -21.65 10.66
N LEU A 133 -6.35 -20.38 10.34
CA LEU A 133 -5.53 -19.23 10.73
C LEU A 133 -6.40 -18.21 11.46
N ARG A 134 -5.79 -17.35 12.27
CA ARG A 134 -6.50 -16.19 12.83
C ARG A 134 -6.62 -15.09 11.78
N ALA A 135 -7.74 -14.36 11.79
CA ALA A 135 -7.95 -13.24 10.87
C ALA A 135 -6.86 -12.15 11.00
N SER A 136 -6.33 -11.91 12.20
CA SER A 136 -5.19 -11.03 12.44
C SER A 136 -3.88 -11.52 11.80
N GLN A 137 -3.68 -12.83 11.66
CA GLN A 137 -2.53 -13.42 10.96
C GLN A 137 -2.61 -13.26 9.44
N LEU A 138 -3.80 -13.03 8.89
CA LEU A 138 -4.05 -12.77 7.47
C LEU A 138 -4.16 -11.27 7.14
N LEU A 139 -3.90 -10.39 8.11
CA LEU A 139 -4.06 -8.94 7.98
C LEU A 139 -5.49 -8.47 7.65
N ILE A 140 -6.49 -9.30 7.95
CA ILE A 140 -7.92 -9.01 7.75
C ILE A 140 -8.53 -8.31 8.99
N GLY A 141 -7.86 -8.42 10.13
CA GLY A 141 -8.29 -7.86 11.41
C GLY A 141 -9.20 -8.80 12.20
N GLY A 142 -9.31 -8.59 13.51
CA GLY A 142 -10.02 -9.50 14.42
C GLY A 142 -9.19 -10.71 14.86
N ASN A 143 -9.68 -11.42 15.89
CA ASN A 143 -9.02 -12.59 16.48
C ASN A 143 -9.77 -13.90 16.23
N GLU A 144 -10.74 -13.86 15.32
CA GLU A 144 -11.57 -15.01 14.97
C GLU A 144 -10.80 -15.96 14.06
N ASN A 145 -11.18 -17.24 14.12
CA ASN A 145 -10.57 -18.28 13.29
C ASN A 145 -11.18 -18.24 11.89
N VAL A 146 -10.32 -18.35 10.89
CA VAL A 146 -10.63 -18.39 9.47
C VAL A 146 -10.20 -19.75 8.95
N ASN A 147 -11.15 -20.49 8.39
CA ASN A 147 -10.87 -21.79 7.80
C ASN A 147 -10.53 -21.59 6.31
N LEU A 148 -9.42 -22.17 5.89
CA LEU A 148 -8.90 -22.07 4.54
C LEU A 148 -8.72 -23.47 3.95
N THR A 149 -9.16 -23.64 2.70
CA THR A 149 -8.87 -24.83 1.90
C THR A 149 -8.20 -24.38 0.61
N LEU A 150 -7.02 -24.92 0.31
CA LEU A 150 -6.26 -24.62 -0.91
C LEU A 150 -6.23 -25.86 -1.80
N GLU A 151 -6.82 -25.75 -2.99
CA GLU A 151 -6.89 -26.83 -3.97
C GLU A 151 -6.01 -26.53 -5.19
N PHE A 152 -5.00 -27.38 -5.39
CA PHE A 152 -4.05 -27.30 -6.49
C PHE A 152 -4.45 -28.31 -7.56
N LEU A 153 -5.16 -27.82 -8.58
CA LEU A 153 -5.65 -28.64 -9.69
C LEU A 153 -4.58 -28.80 -10.78
N SER A 154 -4.48 -30.00 -11.33
CA SER A 154 -3.50 -30.34 -12.40
C SER A 154 -3.69 -29.57 -13.71
N ASP A 155 -4.82 -28.91 -13.91
CA ASP A 155 -5.17 -28.28 -15.18
C ASP A 155 -4.52 -26.90 -15.35
N ASN A 156 -3.53 -26.84 -16.23
CA ASN A 156 -2.82 -25.64 -16.70
C ASN A 156 -2.11 -24.74 -15.67
N GLY A 157 -2.00 -25.14 -14.39
CA GLY A 157 -0.99 -24.67 -13.41
C GLY A 157 -0.91 -23.18 -13.13
N SER A 158 -1.88 -22.38 -13.58
CA SER A 158 -1.83 -20.90 -13.51
C SER A 158 -2.64 -20.33 -12.35
N TYR A 159 -3.42 -21.14 -11.65
CA TYR A 159 -4.27 -20.70 -10.55
C TYR A 159 -4.48 -21.81 -9.51
N THR A 160 -4.79 -21.38 -8.29
CA THR A 160 -5.18 -22.24 -7.17
C THR A 160 -6.60 -21.88 -6.76
N CYS A 161 -7.38 -22.87 -6.34
CA CYS A 161 -8.71 -22.62 -5.80
C CYS A 161 -8.63 -22.47 -4.28
N LEU A 162 -9.02 -21.31 -3.79
CA LEU A 162 -9.03 -20.98 -2.37
C LEU A 162 -10.47 -20.94 -1.88
N THR A 163 -10.81 -21.84 -0.95
CA THR A 163 -12.03 -21.70 -0.16
C THR A 163 -11.70 -21.02 1.16
N ILE A 164 -12.36 -19.88 1.43
CA ILE A 164 -12.24 -19.15 2.68
C ILE A 164 -13.59 -19.08 3.37
N SER A 165 -13.62 -19.48 4.64
CA SER A 165 -14.82 -19.45 5.48
C SER A 165 -14.55 -18.56 6.69
N ALA A 166 -15.22 -17.40 6.74
CA ALA A 166 -15.04 -16.40 7.79
C ALA A 166 -16.30 -15.55 7.97
N PRO A 167 -16.44 -14.84 9.10
CA PRO A 167 -17.47 -13.83 9.29
C PRO A 167 -17.45 -12.76 8.20
N SER A 168 -18.64 -12.42 7.70
CA SER A 168 -18.83 -11.57 6.52
C SER A 168 -18.21 -10.17 6.66
N ASP A 169 -18.18 -9.65 7.89
CA ASP A 169 -17.63 -8.35 8.26
C ASP A 169 -16.10 -8.31 8.28
N LEU A 170 -15.46 -9.47 8.36
CA LEU A 170 -14.01 -9.58 8.31
C LEU A 170 -13.52 -9.58 6.85
N LEU A 171 -14.15 -10.34 5.96
CA LEU A 171 -13.67 -10.57 4.59
C LEU A 171 -13.40 -9.27 3.80
N PRO A 172 -12.41 -9.28 2.88
CA PRO A 172 -12.15 -8.15 1.99
C PRO A 172 -13.40 -7.78 1.20
N THR A 173 -13.76 -6.50 1.25
CA THR A 173 -14.87 -5.93 0.46
C THR A 173 -14.42 -5.43 -0.91
N SER A 174 -13.13 -5.54 -1.22
CA SER A 174 -12.55 -5.18 -2.52
C SER A 174 -13.02 -6.10 -3.65
N VAL A 175 -12.55 -5.84 -4.87
CA VAL A 175 -12.89 -6.62 -6.07
C VAL A 175 -12.62 -8.10 -5.81
N ARG A 176 -13.67 -8.91 -5.88
CA ARG A 176 -13.58 -10.34 -5.59
C ARG A 176 -12.90 -11.06 -6.77
N PRO A 177 -11.96 -11.99 -6.50
CA PRO A 177 -11.45 -12.88 -7.53
C PRO A 177 -12.59 -13.69 -8.17
N PRO A 178 -12.40 -14.20 -9.40
CA PRO A 178 -13.39 -15.05 -10.05
C PRO A 178 -13.69 -16.30 -9.22
N GLU A 179 -14.92 -16.83 -9.31
CA GLU A 179 -15.27 -18.08 -8.64
C GLU A 179 -14.57 -19.27 -9.29
N CYS A 180 -14.21 -20.26 -8.47
CA CYS A 180 -13.62 -21.50 -8.96
C CYS A 180 -14.68 -22.47 -9.48
N PRO A 181 -14.40 -23.22 -10.56
CA PRO A 181 -15.31 -24.24 -11.06
C PRO A 181 -15.47 -25.36 -10.01
N GLU A 182 -16.67 -25.93 -9.92
CA GLU A 182 -16.89 -27.14 -9.13
C GLU A 182 -16.12 -28.31 -9.75
N SER A 183 -15.22 -28.93 -8.98
CA SER A 183 -14.41 -30.06 -9.43
C SER A 183 -14.83 -31.33 -8.69
N GLU A 184 -15.32 -32.33 -9.41
CA GLU A 184 -15.65 -33.67 -8.89
C GLU A 184 -14.43 -34.62 -8.82
N LYS A 185 -13.20 -34.10 -9.01
CA LYS A 185 -12.00 -34.95 -9.00
C LYS A 185 -11.71 -35.47 -7.58
N ASN A 186 -11.24 -36.71 -7.49
CA ASN A 186 -10.72 -37.27 -6.24
C ASN A 186 -9.40 -36.56 -5.89
N ILE A 187 -9.50 -35.47 -5.14
CA ILE A 187 -8.36 -34.67 -4.66
C ILE A 187 -7.86 -35.27 -3.34
N SER A 188 -6.54 -35.41 -3.21
CA SER A 188 -5.93 -35.85 -1.95
C SER A 188 -5.99 -34.72 -0.92
N SER A 189 -6.72 -34.90 0.19
CA SER A 189 -6.88 -33.87 1.22
C SER A 189 -5.97 -34.11 2.42
N PHE A 190 -5.31 -33.06 2.92
CA PHE A 190 -4.47 -33.11 4.10
C PHE A 190 -4.74 -31.92 5.03
N TYR A 191 -4.78 -32.18 6.33
CA TYR A 191 -4.77 -31.13 7.34
C TYR A 191 -3.34 -30.66 7.60
N VAL A 192 -3.11 -29.36 7.47
CA VAL A 192 -1.80 -28.74 7.61
C VAL A 192 -1.82 -27.63 8.65
N GLU A 193 -0.75 -27.60 9.44
CA GLU A 193 -0.49 -26.54 10.39
C GLU A 193 0.31 -25.43 9.70
N ALA A 194 -0.17 -24.19 9.81
CA ALA A 194 0.48 -23.03 9.24
C ALA A 194 1.47 -22.42 10.24
N SER A 195 2.73 -22.29 9.83
CA SER A 195 3.81 -21.74 10.65
C SER A 195 4.64 -20.72 9.89
N ASN A 196 5.06 -19.64 10.55
CA ASN A 196 5.98 -18.64 9.98
C ASN A 196 7.44 -19.10 9.94
N GLN A 197 7.74 -20.24 10.58
CA GLN A 197 9.08 -20.84 10.62
C GLN A 197 8.98 -22.27 10.12
N LEU A 198 9.99 -22.71 9.37
CA LEU A 198 10.07 -24.09 8.92
C LEU A 198 10.25 -25.01 10.15
N PRO A 199 9.27 -25.87 10.47
CA PRO A 199 9.35 -26.71 11.65
C PRO A 199 10.42 -27.78 11.45
N THR A 200 11.25 -27.98 12.47
CA THR A 200 12.37 -28.94 12.42
C THR A 200 11.92 -30.40 12.48
N LEU A 201 10.66 -30.67 12.86
CA LEU A 201 10.12 -32.02 13.11
C LEU A 201 8.98 -32.45 12.16
N SER A 202 8.58 -31.63 11.19
CA SER A 202 7.51 -31.98 10.26
C SER A 202 8.03 -32.74 9.03
N PRO A 203 7.42 -33.89 8.66
CA PRO A 203 7.93 -34.73 7.57
C PRO A 203 7.72 -34.13 6.18
N THR A 204 6.75 -33.22 6.00
CA THR A 204 6.47 -32.57 4.72
C THR A 204 5.85 -31.19 4.94
N CYS A 205 6.49 -30.16 4.38
CA CYS A 205 6.01 -28.78 4.38
C CYS A 205 5.92 -28.23 2.96
N TYR A 206 4.92 -27.40 2.75
CA TYR A 206 4.66 -26.67 1.52
C TYR A 206 4.83 -25.17 1.76
N SER A 207 5.52 -24.50 0.85
CA SER A 207 5.57 -23.05 0.77
C SER A 207 4.64 -22.59 -0.34
N LEU A 208 4.09 -21.39 -0.20
CA LEU A 208 3.29 -20.76 -1.23
C LEU A 208 4.09 -19.62 -1.85
N ASN A 209 3.93 -19.42 -3.15
CA ASN A 209 4.44 -18.26 -3.86
C ASN A 209 3.25 -17.46 -4.39
N PHE A 210 3.19 -16.19 -3.99
CA PHE A 210 2.16 -15.28 -4.43
C PHE A 210 2.72 -14.33 -5.48
N LYS A 211 1.97 -14.15 -6.57
CA LYS A 211 2.24 -13.11 -7.56
C LYS A 211 1.15 -12.07 -7.48
N ASP A 212 1.56 -10.82 -7.27
CA ASP A 212 0.63 -9.69 -7.19
C ASP A 212 -0.18 -9.56 -8.49
N ASP A 213 -1.49 -9.37 -8.33
CA ASP A 213 -2.45 -9.26 -9.43
C ASP A 213 -3.13 -7.90 -9.36
N THR A 214 -2.77 -7.03 -10.30
CA THR A 214 -3.29 -5.66 -10.36
C THR A 214 -4.79 -5.60 -10.62
N THR A 215 -5.43 -6.71 -11.04
CA THR A 215 -6.89 -6.79 -11.20
C THR A 215 -7.65 -6.93 -9.89
N LEU A 216 -6.97 -7.35 -8.81
CA LEU A 216 -7.55 -7.47 -7.47
C LEU A 216 -7.38 -6.18 -6.64
N THR A 217 -6.42 -5.34 -6.99
CA THR A 217 -6.21 -4.04 -6.34
C THR A 217 -7.25 -3.03 -6.82
N VAL A 218 -7.97 -2.41 -5.89
CA VAL A 218 -8.83 -1.26 -6.19
C VAL A 218 -7.93 -0.05 -6.49
N MET A 219 -7.96 0.40 -7.74
CA MET A 219 -7.27 1.61 -8.17
C MET A 219 -8.13 2.84 -7.85
N LEU A 220 -7.49 4.01 -7.71
CA LEU A 220 -8.20 5.29 -7.72
C LEU A 220 -9.00 5.41 -9.01
N THR A 221 -10.19 5.97 -8.88
CA THR A 221 -10.98 6.40 -10.04
C THR A 221 -10.29 7.58 -10.73
N GLN A 222 -10.60 7.80 -12.00
CA GLN A 222 -10.04 8.91 -12.78
C GLN A 222 -10.40 10.25 -12.14
N GLU A 223 -11.60 10.34 -11.56
CA GLU A 223 -12.13 11.51 -10.87
C GLU A 223 -11.31 11.81 -9.60
N GLU A 224 -11.14 10.84 -8.72
CA GLU A 224 -10.34 10.98 -7.49
C GLU A 224 -8.89 11.36 -7.81
N GLN A 225 -8.31 10.69 -8.81
CA GLN A 225 -6.95 10.95 -9.25
C GLN A 225 -6.81 12.37 -9.82
N SER A 226 -7.79 12.85 -10.59
CA SER A 226 -7.78 14.20 -11.14
C SER A 226 -7.80 15.27 -10.04
N VAL A 227 -8.56 15.04 -8.95
CA VAL A 227 -8.62 15.94 -7.80
C VAL A 227 -7.28 15.96 -7.06
N ALA A 228 -6.66 14.79 -6.85
CA ALA A 228 -5.33 14.71 -6.24
C ALA A 228 -4.25 15.44 -7.07
N VAL A 229 -4.25 15.24 -8.39
CA VAL A 229 -3.34 15.94 -9.32
C VAL A 229 -3.57 17.45 -9.28
N GLN A 230 -4.84 17.88 -9.30
CA GLN A 230 -5.19 19.30 -9.22
C GLN A 230 -4.63 19.94 -7.95
N HIS A 231 -4.82 19.30 -6.80
CA HIS A 231 -4.27 19.79 -5.54
C HIS A 231 -2.74 19.86 -5.55
N LEU A 232 -2.06 18.82 -6.01
CA LEU A 232 -0.59 18.81 -6.10
C LEU A 232 -0.07 19.97 -6.97
N LEU A 233 -0.74 20.24 -8.10
CA LEU A 233 -0.41 21.36 -8.97
C LEU A 233 -0.69 22.71 -8.29
N ASP A 234 -1.84 22.90 -7.66
CA ASP A 234 -2.19 24.13 -6.96
C ASP A 234 -1.16 24.46 -5.87
N PHE A 235 -0.78 23.48 -5.03
CA PHE A 235 0.27 23.65 -4.03
C PHE A 235 1.62 23.97 -4.66
N SER A 236 1.98 23.31 -5.76
CA SER A 236 3.24 23.60 -6.46
C SER A 236 3.29 25.03 -7.01
N VAL A 237 2.18 25.53 -7.57
CA VAL A 237 2.06 26.91 -8.07
C VAL A 237 2.17 27.90 -6.92
N CYS A 238 1.52 27.63 -5.78
CA CYS A 238 1.66 28.46 -4.58
C CYS A 238 3.12 28.52 -4.10
N LEU A 239 3.81 27.38 -4.04
CA LEU A 239 5.22 27.32 -3.63
C LEU A 239 6.13 28.09 -4.59
N LEU A 240 5.93 27.94 -5.91
CA LEU A 240 6.68 28.72 -6.90
C LEU A 240 6.40 30.22 -6.78
N GLY A 241 5.15 30.61 -6.50
CA GLY A 241 4.80 32.00 -6.20
C GLY A 241 5.55 32.57 -5.01
N VAL A 242 5.64 31.80 -3.91
CA VAL A 242 6.44 32.19 -2.73
C VAL A 242 7.92 32.31 -3.08
N CYS A 243 8.47 31.35 -3.84
CA CYS A 243 9.85 31.41 -4.33
C CYS A 243 10.10 32.68 -5.17
N LEU A 244 9.20 33.04 -6.08
CA LEU A 244 9.30 34.26 -6.88
C LEU A 244 9.28 35.52 -6.00
N MET A 245 8.40 35.58 -5.00
CA MET A 245 8.35 36.71 -4.06
C MET A 245 9.65 36.85 -3.26
N LEU A 246 10.23 35.74 -2.80
CA LEU A 246 11.53 35.73 -2.12
C LEU A 246 12.65 36.21 -3.06
N CYS A 247 12.65 35.80 -4.33
CA CYS A 247 13.60 36.28 -5.32
C CYS A 247 13.46 37.78 -5.56
N ILE A 248 12.24 38.31 -5.68
CA ILE A 248 11.99 39.75 -5.86
C ILE A 248 12.45 40.53 -4.63
N ALA A 249 12.15 40.06 -3.42
CA ALA A 249 12.57 40.70 -2.18
C ALA A 249 14.11 40.73 -2.04
N ALA A 250 14.80 39.64 -2.44
CA ALA A 250 16.26 39.59 -2.47
C ALA A 250 16.88 40.50 -3.54
N CYS A 251 16.17 40.70 -4.67
CA CYS A 251 16.63 41.57 -5.76
C CYS A 251 16.30 43.04 -5.54
N GLN A 252 15.42 43.39 -4.61
CA GLN A 252 15.12 44.79 -4.29
C GLN A 252 16.42 45.48 -3.88
N PRO A 253 16.78 46.59 -4.57
CA PRO A 253 18.02 47.27 -4.26
C PRO A 253 17.99 47.69 -2.79
N HIS A 254 19.13 47.57 -2.10
CA HIS A 254 19.42 48.22 -0.81
C HIS A 254 19.25 49.77 -0.82
N ALA A 255 18.46 50.32 -1.75
CA ALA A 255 18.14 51.73 -1.91
C ALA A 255 17.54 52.34 -0.64
N LEU A 256 16.77 51.59 0.15
CA LEU A 256 16.23 52.09 1.43
C LEU A 256 17.26 52.09 2.56
N LYS A 257 18.17 51.11 2.62
CA LYS A 257 19.17 51.03 3.70
C LYS A 257 20.36 51.98 3.48
N ARG A 258 20.77 52.20 2.23
CA ARG A 258 21.87 53.14 1.90
C ARG A 258 21.47 54.61 2.03
N ARG A 259 20.19 54.96 1.82
CA ARG A 259 19.69 56.34 1.97
C ARG A 259 19.71 56.81 3.43
N ASN A 260 19.41 55.93 4.39
CA ASN A 260 19.44 56.27 5.81
C ASN A 260 20.88 56.40 6.35
N GLN A 261 21.83 55.66 5.77
CA GLN A 261 23.24 55.72 6.18
C GLN A 261 23.96 56.97 5.62
N TRP A 262 23.52 57.51 4.47
CA TRP A 262 24.04 58.76 3.90
C TRP A 262 23.51 60.02 4.60
N ASN A 263 22.26 60.01 5.09
CA ASN A 263 21.70 61.14 5.83
C ASN A 263 22.37 61.36 7.20
N GLY A 264 22.99 60.34 7.79
CA GLY A 264 23.73 60.47 9.06
C GLY A 264 25.15 61.02 8.92
N LEU A 265 25.71 61.03 7.70
CA LEU A 265 27.11 61.42 7.45
C LEU A 265 27.28 62.89 7.04
N TYR A 266 26.19 63.59 6.72
CA TYR A 266 26.22 65.01 6.32
C TYR A 266 26.16 65.98 7.52
N GLN A 267 25.93 65.48 8.74
CA GLN A 267 25.77 66.31 9.93
C GLN A 267 27.06 66.46 10.75
N GLN A 268 28.21 65.97 10.24
CA GLN A 268 29.47 65.91 10.97
C GLN A 268 30.62 66.73 10.33
N SER A 269 30.30 67.75 9.53
CA SER A 269 31.31 68.66 8.98
C SER A 269 30.90 70.13 9.12
N GLU A 270 31.01 70.66 10.34
CA GLU A 270 31.24 72.09 10.57
C GLU A 270 32.74 72.33 10.84
N PRO A 271 33.37 73.37 10.26
CA PRO A 271 34.78 73.66 10.46
C PRO A 271 34.98 74.48 11.75
N LEU A 272 35.82 73.98 12.66
CA LEU A 272 36.37 74.78 13.76
C LEU A 272 37.50 75.66 13.21
N ILE A 273 37.22 76.96 13.15
CA ILE A 273 38.17 78.05 13.02
C ILE A 273 38.94 78.16 14.34
N ASP A 274 40.27 78.19 14.27
CA ASP A 274 41.15 79.11 15.03
C ASP A 274 42.63 78.72 14.81
N SER A 275 43.38 79.59 14.12
CA SER A 275 44.48 80.38 14.71
C SER A 275 45.20 81.23 13.66
#